data_AF-A0A9W9UDJ9-F1
#
_entry.id   AF-A0A9W9UDJ9-F1
#
_cell.length_a   1.000
_cell.length_b   1.000
_cell.length_c   1.000
_cell.angle_alpha   90.00
_cell.angle_beta   90.00
_cell.angle_gamma   90.00
#
_symmetry.space_group_name_H-M   'P 1'
#
loop_
_entity.id
_entity.type
_entity.pdbx_description
1 polymer ?
#
loop_
_entity_poly.entity_id
_entity_poly.type
_entity_poly.pdbx_seq_one_letter_code
_entity_poly.pdbx_strand_id
1 'polypeptide(L)'
;MSTTEKRGLKLIVLSVTGNKYARKLGIVWKMPEILSPVFKTLGHDLVKSNGDDSFELPMPVSLLVDGKGMVRKAFVDPDFTEGLELETALEWINTL
;
A
#
# COMPACT_ATOMS: atom_id res chain seq x y z
N MET A 1 -3.18 5.29 19.56
CA MET A 1 -3.69 6.18 18.51
C MET A 1 -3.51 5.54 17.15
N SER A 2 -4.58 5.47 16.36
CA SER A 2 -4.57 4.99 14.97
C SER A 2 -3.81 5.95 14.05
N THR A 3 -3.46 5.51 12.84
CA THR A 3 -2.82 6.36 11.82
C THR A 3 -3.69 7.57 11.49
N THR A 4 -5.02 7.38 11.46
CA THR A 4 -6.00 8.44 11.23
C THR A 4 -5.92 9.52 12.31
N GLU A 5 -5.92 9.12 13.58
CA GLU A 5 -5.87 10.04 14.74
C GLU A 5 -4.56 10.81 14.80
N LYS A 6 -3.43 10.13 14.56
CA LYS A 6 -2.10 10.75 14.61
C LYS A 6 -1.90 11.81 13.51
N ARG A 7 -2.61 11.69 12.38
CA ARG A 7 -2.40 12.52 11.19
C ARG A 7 -3.59 13.40 10.82
N GLY A 8 -4.67 13.41 11.61
CA GLY A 8 -5.86 14.21 11.33
C GLY A 8 -6.54 13.87 9.99
N LEU A 9 -6.45 12.61 9.56
CA LEU A 9 -6.96 12.18 8.26
C LEU A 9 -8.49 12.12 8.27
N LYS A 10 -9.14 12.66 7.25
CA LYS A 10 -10.61 12.62 7.06
C LYS A 10 -11.09 11.41 6.25
N LEU A 11 -10.18 10.48 5.99
CA LEU A 11 -10.41 9.28 5.19
C LEU A 11 -10.27 8.03 6.04
N ILE A 12 -10.96 6.96 5.61
CA ILE A 12 -10.89 5.67 6.28
C ILE A 12 -9.52 5.07 6.00
N VAL A 13 -8.75 4.83 7.06
CA VAL A 13 -7.49 4.09 6.97
C VAL A 13 -7.73 2.69 7.50
N LEU A 14 -7.53 1.69 6.65
CA LEU A 14 -7.65 0.29 7.01
C LEU A 14 -6.27 -0.27 7.36
N SER A 15 -6.20 -1.10 8.41
CA SER A 15 -5.00 -1.88 8.72
C SER A 15 -5.11 -3.25 8.06
N VAL A 16 -4.12 -3.61 7.23
CA VAL A 16 -4.07 -4.89 6.53
C VAL A 16 -3.04 -5.79 7.21
N THR A 17 -3.42 -6.40 8.32
CA THR A 17 -2.52 -7.25 9.11
C THR A 17 -1.99 -8.43 8.30
N GLY A 18 -0.66 -8.60 8.29
CA GLY A 18 0.03 -9.71 7.64
C GLY A 18 -0.23 -9.78 6.13
N ASN A 19 -0.46 -8.65 5.46
CA ASN A 19 -0.65 -8.54 4.01
C ASN A 19 -1.79 -9.40 3.42
N LYS A 20 -2.74 -9.90 4.22
CA LYS A 20 -3.76 -10.86 3.74
C LYS A 20 -4.58 -10.35 2.56
N TYR A 21 -5.03 -9.09 2.61
CA TYR A 21 -5.80 -8.50 1.52
C TYR A 21 -4.91 -8.12 0.34
N ALA A 22 -3.72 -7.58 0.59
CA ALA A 22 -2.74 -7.28 -0.45
C ALA A 22 -2.36 -8.54 -1.27
N ARG A 23 -2.21 -9.71 -0.63
CA ARG A 23 -1.97 -10.99 -1.33
C ARG A 23 -3.14 -11.37 -2.24
N LYS A 24 -4.39 -11.16 -1.81
CA LYS A 24 -5.57 -11.40 -2.65
C LYS A 24 -5.62 -10.49 -3.88
N LEU A 25 -5.10 -9.27 -3.74
CA LEU A 25 -4.98 -8.32 -4.85
C LEU A 25 -3.76 -8.59 -5.74
N GLY A 26 -2.85 -9.49 -5.35
CA GLY A 26 -1.64 -9.80 -6.11
C GLY A 26 -0.57 -8.71 -6.08
N ILE A 27 -0.61 -7.80 -5.10
CA ILE A 27 0.24 -6.60 -5.03
C ILE A 27 1.31 -6.68 -3.94
N VAL A 28 1.74 -7.90 -3.58
CA VAL A 28 2.73 -8.12 -2.53
C VAL A 28 4.08 -8.38 -3.15
N TRP A 29 5.08 -7.65 -2.69
CA TRP A 29 6.47 -7.80 -3.06
C TRP A 29 7.27 -8.42 -1.91
N LYS A 30 7.94 -9.54 -2.17
CA LYS A 30 8.90 -10.11 -1.23
C LYS A 30 10.24 -9.40 -1.40
N MET A 31 10.69 -8.72 -0.35
CA MET A 31 11.96 -8.01 -0.41
C MET A 31 13.15 -8.97 -0.44
N PRO A 32 14.25 -8.64 -1.15
CA PRO A 32 15.48 -9.42 -1.07
C PRO A 32 15.98 -9.54 0.36
N GLU A 33 16.18 -10.76 0.85
CA GLU A 33 16.54 -11.03 2.25
C GLU A 33 17.87 -10.38 2.66
N ILE A 34 18.77 -10.17 1.71
CA ILE A 34 20.04 -9.45 1.89
C ILE A 34 19.85 -8.00 2.37
N LEU A 35 18.68 -7.39 2.12
CA LEU A 35 18.36 -6.03 2.58
C LEU A 35 17.87 -5.99 4.03
N SER A 36 17.47 -7.13 4.63
CA SER A 36 16.95 -7.16 6.00
C SER A 36 17.91 -6.58 7.05
N PRO A 37 19.22 -6.92 7.04
CA PRO A 37 20.18 -6.31 7.96
C PRO A 37 20.30 -4.79 7.74
N VAL A 38 20.31 -4.35 6.48
CA VAL A 38 20.44 -2.93 6.11
C VAL A 38 19.26 -2.12 6.65
N PHE A 39 18.03 -2.57 6.41
CA PHE A 39 16.82 -1.93 6.92
C PHE A 39 16.82 -1.83 8.45
N LYS A 40 17.25 -2.89 9.16
CA LYS A 40 17.41 -2.86 10.61
C LYS A 40 18.43 -1.82 11.07
N THR A 41 19.59 -1.71 10.41
CA THR A 41 20.60 -0.69 10.76
C THR A 41 20.11 0.74 10.52
N LEU A 42 19.22 0.96 9.55
CA LEU A 42 18.57 2.24 9.29
C LEU A 42 17.39 2.54 10.23
N GLY A 43 17.12 1.67 11.22
CA GLY A 43 16.02 1.83 12.16
C GLY A 43 14.65 1.38 11.64
N HIS A 44 14.61 0.76 10.46
CA HIS A 44 13.41 0.24 9.82
C HIS A 44 13.31 -1.29 10.01
N ASP A 45 13.09 -1.75 11.24
CA ASP A 45 12.85 -3.16 11.52
C ASP A 45 11.44 -3.57 11.04
N LEU A 46 11.34 -4.00 9.79
CA LEU A 46 10.08 -4.38 9.16
C LEU A 46 9.40 -5.56 9.85
N VAL A 47 10.18 -6.52 10.39
CA VAL A 47 9.63 -7.68 11.10
C VAL A 47 8.91 -7.22 12.36
N LYS A 48 9.56 -6.33 13.12
CA LYS A 48 8.97 -5.72 14.32
C LYS A 48 7.78 -4.82 13.98
N SER A 49 7.86 -4.06 12.89
CA SER A 49 6.82 -3.10 12.48
C SER A 49 5.55 -3.78 11.96
N ASN A 50 5.72 -4.82 11.14
CA ASN A 50 4.59 -5.53 10.52
C ASN A 50 4.06 -6.66 11.39
N GLY A 51 4.85 -7.12 12.38
CA GLY A 51 4.47 -8.19 13.30
C GLY A 51 4.53 -9.58 12.67
N ASP A 52 5.28 -9.74 11.56
CA ASP A 52 5.53 -11.01 10.88
C ASP A 52 6.95 -11.02 10.27
N ASP A 53 7.49 -12.21 10.02
CA ASP A 53 8.83 -12.43 9.49
C ASP A 53 8.86 -12.63 7.96
N SER A 54 7.73 -12.38 7.27
CA SER A 54 7.64 -12.62 5.82
C SER A 54 8.56 -11.71 5.00
N PHE A 55 8.92 -10.55 5.57
CA PHE A 55 9.70 -9.51 4.90
C PHE A 55 9.06 -9.09 3.56
N GLU A 56 7.73 -9.06 3.56
CA GLU A 56 6.90 -8.66 2.44
C GLU A 56 6.33 -7.25 2.64
N LEU A 57 6.27 -6.48 1.55
CA LEU A 57 5.64 -5.17 1.51
C LEU A 57 4.54 -5.15 0.43
N PRO A 58 3.41 -4.49 0.69
CA PRO A 58 2.47 -4.17 -0.38
C PRO A 58 3.10 -3.11 -1.30
N MET A 59 3.00 -3.33 -2.61
CA MET A 59 3.27 -2.28 -3.59
C MET A 59 2.23 -1.16 -3.46
N PRO A 60 2.63 0.12 -3.60
CA PRO A 60 1.67 1.21 -3.71
C PRO A 60 0.76 1.00 -4.93
N VAL A 61 -0.55 1.10 -4.71
CA VAL A 61 -1.57 0.92 -5.76
C VAL A 61 -2.71 1.89 -5.55
N SER A 62 -3.18 2.50 -6.65
CA SER A 62 -4.40 3.29 -6.68
C SER A 62 -5.46 2.59 -7.54
N LEU A 63 -6.64 2.36 -6.96
CA LEU A 63 -7.75 1.69 -7.63
C LEU A 63 -8.97 2.62 -7.70
N LEU A 64 -9.60 2.72 -8.86
CA LEU A 64 -10.95 3.22 -8.99
C LEU A 64 -11.91 2.03 -8.90
N VAL A 65 -12.75 2.00 -7.88
CA VAL A 65 -13.72 0.93 -7.64
C VAL A 65 -15.13 1.50 -7.72
N ASP A 66 -16.01 0.85 -8.48
CA ASP A 66 -17.40 1.28 -8.61
C ASP A 66 -18.29 0.86 -7.42
N GLY A 67 -19.54 1.31 -7.41
CA GLY A 67 -20.51 0.97 -6.35
C GLY A 67 -20.92 -0.51 -6.27
N LYS A 68 -20.55 -1.35 -7.26
CA LYS A 68 -20.73 -2.80 -7.23
C LYS A 68 -19.47 -3.53 -6.73
N GLY A 69 -18.42 -2.79 -6.37
CA GLY A 69 -17.15 -3.34 -5.91
C GLY A 69 -16.22 -3.79 -7.05
N MET A 70 -16.47 -3.36 -8.28
CA MET A 70 -15.65 -3.74 -9.43
C MET A 70 -14.56 -2.69 -9.70
N VAL A 71 -13.31 -3.15 -9.85
CA VAL A 71 -12.19 -2.30 -10.25
C VAL A 71 -12.40 -1.84 -11.70
N ARG A 72 -12.44 -0.52 -11.90
CA ARG A 72 -12.62 0.12 -13.22
C ARG A 72 -11.30 0.62 -13.80
N LYS A 73 -10.42 1.12 -12.93
CA LYS A 73 -9.07 1.56 -13.29
C LYS A 73 -8.11 1.17 -12.17
N ALA A 74 -6.87 0.90 -12.54
CA ALA A 74 -5.79 0.58 -11.61
C ALA A 74 -4.51 1.27 -12.07
N PHE A 75 -3.80 1.86 -11.12
CA PHE A 75 -2.46 2.40 -11.31
C PHE A 75 -1.53 1.64 -10.37
N VAL A 76 -0.50 1.04 -10.96
CA VAL A 76 0.50 0.21 -10.30
C VAL A 76 1.83 0.54 -10.97
N ASP A 77 2.81 0.97 -10.18
CA ASP A 77 4.16 1.25 -10.67
C ASP A 77 5.18 0.39 -9.91
N PRO A 78 6.14 -0.27 -10.61
CA PRO A 78 7.26 -0.94 -9.96
C PRO A 78 8.16 0.00 -9.14
N ASP A 79 8.25 1.27 -9.52
CA ASP A 79 8.88 2.29 -8.71
C ASP A 79 7.93 2.72 -7.59
N PHE A 80 8.23 2.30 -6.37
CA PHE A 80 7.40 2.56 -5.20
C PHE A 80 7.39 4.04 -4.78
N THR A 81 8.24 4.89 -5.37
CA THR A 81 8.17 6.34 -5.15
C THR A 81 7.12 7.02 -6.03
N GLU A 82 6.65 6.33 -7.07
CA GLU A 82 5.62 6.84 -7.97
C GLU A 82 4.22 6.55 -7.41
N GLY A 83 3.32 7.50 -7.64
CA GLY A 83 1.93 7.45 -7.20
C GLY A 83 1.01 7.96 -8.29
N LEU A 84 -0.29 7.69 -8.15
CA LEU A 84 -1.27 8.28 -9.05
C LEU A 84 -1.33 9.79 -8.83
N GLU A 85 -1.02 10.55 -9.88
CA GLU A 85 -1.15 12.00 -9.87
C GLU A 85 -2.60 12.44 -9.59
N LEU A 86 -2.75 13.53 -8.84
CA LEU A 86 -4.04 14.00 -8.37
C LEU A 86 -4.96 14.37 -9.54
N GLU A 87 -4.42 15.03 -10.56
CA GLU A 87 -5.12 15.43 -11.78
C GLU A 87 -5.66 14.19 -12.49
N THR A 88 -4.86 13.13 -12.59
CA THR A 88 -5.26 11.86 -13.20
C THR A 88 -6.37 11.19 -12.38
N ALA A 89 -6.28 11.23 -11.05
CA ALA A 89 -7.33 10.71 -10.16
C ALA A 89 -8.67 11.47 -10.34
N LEU A 90 -8.62 12.78 -10.54
CA LEU A 90 -9.82 13.59 -10.82
C LEU A 90 -10.41 13.28 -12.19
N GLU A 91 -9.58 13.15 -13.22
CA GLU A 91 -10.01 12.72 -14.55
C GLU A 91 -10.69 11.34 -14.51
N TRP A 92 -10.13 10.40 -13.74
CA TRP A 92 -10.72 9.09 -13.56
C TRP A 92 -12.17 9.16 -13.08
N ILE A 93 -12.43 10.00 -12.08
CA ILE A 93 -13.77 10.18 -11.51
C ILE A 93 -14.72 10.86 -12.51
N ASN A 94 -14.24 11.83 -13.28
CA ASN A 94 -15.06 12.55 -14.27
C ASN A 94 -15.44 11.72 -15.51
N THR A 95 -14.80 10.56 -15.70
CA THR A 95 -15.07 9.64 -16.82
C THR A 95 -15.98 8.46 -16.45
N LEU A 96 -16.49 8.41 -15.22
CA LEU A 96 -17.51 7.45 -14.77
C LEU A 96 -18.91 7.86 -15.24
#